data_AF-A0A4R4T4I6-F1
#
_entry.id   AF-A0A4R4T4I6-F1
#
_cell.length_a   1.000
_cell.length_b   1.000
_cell.length_c   1.000
_cell.angle_alpha   90.00
_cell.angle_beta   90.00
_cell.angle_gamma   90.00
#
_symmetry.space_group_name_H-M   'P 1'
#
loop_
_entity.id
_entity.type
_entity.pdbx_description
1 polymer ?
#
loop_
_entity_poly.entity_id
_entity_poly.type
_entity_poly.pdbx_seq_one_letter_code
_entity_poly.pdbx_strand_id
1 'polypeptide(L)'
;MTDSRGGTRTLVLVRHAKAESPGAGPDVDRRLTARGHADAAAAGAWLARHGLLPDVVLCSAARRTRQTWHDVALGMNGSPPEGGPAGTSPVVRYETAAYEAQPEDLIELIRSVDPAAATVLLVAHNPGISLLSVLLDPQRADPDGLRTTDLVVHRPSTPWRELAPDGAEITHRHTARG
;
A
#
# COMPACT_ATOMS: atom_id res chain seq x y z
N MET A 1 23.05 4.74 -23.80
CA MET A 1 22.66 5.99 -23.13
C MET A 1 21.26 6.35 -23.59
N THR A 2 20.26 5.74 -22.96
CA THR A 2 18.84 5.99 -23.25
C THR A 2 18.29 6.81 -22.10
N ASP A 3 17.91 8.03 -22.45
CA ASP A 3 17.27 9.05 -21.64
C ASP A 3 16.07 8.46 -20.87
N SER A 4 16.28 8.09 -19.60
CA SER A 4 15.19 7.85 -18.67
C SER A 4 14.68 9.21 -18.22
N ARG A 5 13.78 9.82 -18.99
CA ARG A 5 12.86 10.81 -18.42
C ARG A 5 11.93 10.04 -17.49
N GLY A 6 12.43 9.77 -16.29
CA GLY A 6 11.76 8.97 -15.28
C GLY A 6 10.44 9.64 -14.94
N GLY A 7 9.34 9.06 -15.42
CA GLY A 7 8.02 9.43 -14.94
C GLY A 7 7.98 9.29 -13.42
N THR A 8 7.27 10.20 -12.75
CA THR A 8 7.14 10.21 -11.30
C THR A 8 6.55 8.88 -10.83
N ARG A 9 7.33 8.10 -10.09
CA ARG A 9 6.86 6.86 -9.46
C ARG A 9 6.09 7.17 -8.19
N THR A 10 5.14 6.31 -7.86
CA THR A 10 4.29 6.46 -6.68
C THR A 10 4.24 5.15 -5.91
N LEU A 11 4.67 5.18 -4.65
CA LEU A 11 4.53 4.06 -3.73
C LEU A 11 3.46 4.40 -2.70
N VAL A 12 2.40 3.61 -2.66
CA VAL A 12 1.33 3.74 -1.66
C VAL A 12 1.49 2.63 -0.64
N LEU A 13 1.79 3.00 0.59
CA LEU A 13 1.80 2.07 1.72
C LEU A 13 0.43 2.07 2.37
N VAL A 14 -0.17 0.91 2.60
CA VAL A 14 -1.44 0.75 3.33
C VAL A 14 -1.26 -0.28 4.43
N ARG A 15 -1.41 0.13 5.69
CA ARG A 15 -1.54 -0.85 6.78
C ARG A 15 -2.92 -1.49 6.68
N HIS A 16 -2.99 -2.82 6.83
CA HIS A 16 -4.26 -3.54 6.82
C HIS A 16 -5.32 -2.89 7.72
N ALA A 17 -6.59 -3.02 7.34
CA ALA A 17 -7.71 -2.46 8.08
C ALA A 17 -7.96 -3.22 9.39
N LYS A 18 -8.87 -2.68 10.23
CA LYS A 18 -9.15 -3.25 11.55
C LYS A 18 -9.59 -4.71 11.44
N ALA A 19 -8.82 -5.60 12.06
CA ALA A 19 -9.12 -7.02 12.16
C ALA A 19 -9.73 -7.39 13.52
N GLU A 20 -10.41 -8.53 13.55
CA GLU A 20 -10.87 -9.19 14.78
C GLU A 20 -9.72 -9.32 15.77
N SER A 21 -10.02 -9.28 17.07
CA SER A 21 -9.02 -9.61 18.10
C SER A 21 -8.50 -11.04 17.91
N PRO A 22 -7.26 -11.33 18.34
CA PRO A 22 -6.75 -12.71 18.32
C PRO A 22 -7.71 -13.67 19.02
N GLY A 23 -7.99 -14.80 18.36
CA GLY A 23 -8.79 -15.89 18.91
C GLY A 23 -7.95 -17.16 19.10
N ALA A 24 -8.61 -18.32 19.20
CA ALA A 24 -7.92 -19.61 19.32
C ALA A 24 -7.33 -20.14 17.99
N GLY A 25 -7.68 -19.55 16.85
CA GLY A 25 -7.20 -19.95 15.52
C GLY A 25 -5.90 -19.26 15.09
N PRO A 26 -5.33 -19.65 13.93
CA PRO A 26 -4.13 -19.03 13.38
C PRO A 26 -4.29 -17.52 13.15
N ASP A 27 -3.28 -16.71 13.51
CA ASP A 27 -3.34 -15.25 13.35
C ASP A 27 -3.55 -14.84 11.88
N VAL A 28 -2.91 -15.56 10.95
CA VAL A 28 -2.99 -15.33 9.50
C VAL A 28 -4.42 -15.39 8.96
N ASP A 29 -5.31 -16.13 9.64
CA ASP A 29 -6.71 -16.34 9.25
C ASP A 29 -7.68 -15.32 9.87
N ARG A 30 -7.20 -14.40 10.73
CA ARG A 30 -8.02 -13.35 11.33
C ARG A 30 -8.69 -12.50 10.26
N ARG A 31 -9.99 -12.27 10.42
CA ARG A 31 -10.80 -11.51 9.46
C ARG A 31 -10.78 -10.03 9.79
N LEU A 32 -11.13 -9.21 8.81
CA LEU A 32 -11.54 -7.83 9.07
C LEU A 32 -12.83 -7.80 9.90
N THR A 33 -12.94 -6.78 10.74
CA THR A 33 -14.24 -6.45 11.36
C THR A 33 -15.13 -5.74 10.34
N ALA A 34 -16.42 -5.62 10.63
CA ALA A 34 -17.33 -4.81 9.81
C ALA A 34 -16.82 -3.36 9.63
N ARG A 35 -16.22 -2.79 10.68
CA ARG A 35 -15.57 -1.48 10.60
C ARG A 35 -14.35 -1.48 9.68
N GLY A 36 -13.52 -2.53 9.77
CA GLY A 36 -12.35 -2.68 8.89
C GLY A 36 -12.73 -2.73 7.42
N HIS A 37 -13.81 -3.44 7.08
CA HIS A 37 -14.35 -3.48 5.71
C HIS A 37 -14.76 -2.08 5.22
N ALA A 38 -15.52 -1.32 6.02
CA ALA A 38 -15.94 0.05 5.67
C ALA A 38 -14.75 1.00 5.51
N ASP A 39 -13.77 0.95 6.44
CA ASP A 39 -12.57 1.78 6.37
C ASP A 39 -11.74 1.48 5.11
N ALA A 40 -11.59 0.20 4.76
CA ALA A 40 -10.85 -0.22 3.57
C ALA A 40 -11.53 0.26 2.28
N ALA A 41 -12.86 0.19 2.19
CA ALA A 41 -13.60 0.76 1.06
C ALA A 41 -13.43 2.28 0.96
N ALA A 42 -13.46 3.00 2.10
CA ALA A 42 -13.20 4.43 2.14
C ALA A 42 -11.78 4.79 1.66
N ALA A 43 -10.77 3.97 1.99
CA ALA A 43 -9.41 4.12 1.49
C ALA A 43 -9.35 3.99 -0.04
N GLY A 44 -10.05 3.00 -0.60
CA GLY A 44 -10.19 2.82 -2.04
C GLY A 44 -10.77 4.04 -2.75
N ALA A 45 -11.88 4.55 -2.21
CA ALA A 45 -12.52 5.74 -2.77
C ALA A 45 -11.62 6.98 -2.68
N TRP A 46 -10.85 7.12 -1.59
CA TRP A 46 -9.86 8.19 -1.47
C TRP A 46 -8.76 8.07 -2.53
N LEU A 47 -8.19 6.87 -2.73
CA LEU A 47 -7.15 6.65 -3.73
C LEU A 47 -7.61 6.99 -5.15
N ALA A 48 -8.82 6.59 -5.53
CA ALA A 48 -9.36 6.88 -6.84
C ALA A 48 -9.61 8.39 -7.07
N ARG A 49 -10.16 9.10 -6.08
CA ARG A 49 -10.33 10.56 -6.16
C ARG A 49 -9.02 11.34 -6.29
N HIS A 50 -7.90 10.77 -5.83
CA HIS A 50 -6.57 11.39 -5.93
C HIS A 50 -5.75 10.88 -7.12
N GLY A 51 -6.35 10.06 -8.01
CA GLY A 51 -5.65 9.52 -9.18
C GLY A 51 -4.52 8.54 -8.83
N LEU A 52 -4.61 7.85 -7.68
CA LEU A 52 -3.59 6.94 -7.15
C LEU A 52 -3.96 5.47 -7.42
N LEU A 53 -4.49 5.18 -8.62
CA LEU A 53 -4.81 3.82 -9.03
C LEU A 53 -3.50 3.03 -9.26
N PRO A 54 -3.31 1.86 -8.62
CA PRO A 54 -2.08 1.10 -8.78
C PRO A 54 -2.01 0.37 -10.12
N ASP A 55 -0.79 0.22 -10.64
CA ASP A 55 -0.48 -0.74 -11.72
C ASP A 55 -0.18 -2.11 -11.13
N VAL A 56 0.46 -2.12 -9.95
CA VAL A 56 0.84 -3.34 -9.22
C VAL A 56 0.43 -3.23 -7.77
N VAL A 57 -0.15 -4.30 -7.25
CA VAL A 57 -0.48 -4.45 -5.83
C VAL A 57 0.36 -5.58 -5.25
N LEU A 58 1.18 -5.26 -4.26
CA LEU A 58 1.85 -6.22 -3.40
C LEU A 58 1.01 -6.35 -2.14
N CYS A 59 0.47 -7.52 -1.87
CA CYS A 59 -0.42 -7.73 -0.74
C CYS A 59 0.08 -8.91 0.08
N SER A 60 0.26 -8.74 1.39
CA SER A 60 0.52 -9.89 2.25
C SER A 60 -0.56 -10.96 2.08
N ALA A 61 -0.16 -12.23 2.07
CA ALA A 61 -1.07 -13.36 1.89
C ALA A 61 -2.06 -13.56 3.05
N ALA A 62 -1.87 -12.87 4.19
CA ALA A 62 -2.78 -12.95 5.33
C ALA A 62 -4.22 -12.53 4.96
N ARG A 63 -5.19 -13.14 5.62
CA ARG A 63 -6.59 -12.94 5.28
C ARG A 63 -7.03 -11.47 5.39
N ARG A 64 -6.67 -10.81 6.48
CA ARG A 64 -7.00 -9.39 6.73
C ARG A 64 -6.44 -8.44 5.67
N THR A 65 -5.24 -8.69 5.15
CA THR A 65 -4.62 -7.88 4.08
C THR A 65 -5.31 -8.13 2.75
N ARG A 66 -5.63 -9.39 2.42
CA ARG A 66 -6.40 -9.74 1.23
C ARG A 66 -7.80 -9.13 1.23
N GLN A 67 -8.48 -9.16 2.37
CA GLN A 67 -9.78 -8.52 2.55
C GLN A 67 -9.66 -6.98 2.46
N THR A 68 -8.64 -6.39 3.08
CA THR A 68 -8.37 -4.94 2.95
C THR A 68 -8.21 -4.56 1.48
N TRP A 69 -7.40 -5.29 0.73
CA TRP A 69 -7.23 -5.05 -0.70
C TRP A 69 -8.55 -5.21 -1.48
N HIS A 70 -9.33 -6.25 -1.20
CA HIS A 70 -10.62 -6.46 -1.86
C HIS A 70 -11.54 -5.24 -1.71
N ASP A 71 -11.70 -4.73 -0.49
CA ASP A 71 -12.57 -3.57 -0.23
C ASP A 71 -11.98 -2.27 -0.79
N VAL A 72 -10.65 -2.09 -0.73
CA VAL A 72 -9.95 -0.99 -1.40
C VAL A 72 -10.25 -0.99 -2.90
N ALA A 73 -10.19 -2.15 -3.56
CA ALA A 73 -10.50 -2.26 -4.98
C ALA A 73 -11.97 -1.93 -5.28
N LEU A 74 -12.91 -2.38 -4.44
CA LEU A 74 -14.33 -2.00 -4.56
C LEU A 74 -14.53 -0.49 -4.41
N GLY A 75 -13.88 0.13 -3.42
CA GLY A 75 -13.94 1.56 -3.18
C GLY A 75 -13.40 2.39 -4.35
N MET A 76 -12.32 1.93 -4.98
CA MET A 76 -11.77 2.57 -6.17
C MET A 76 -12.78 2.56 -7.34
N ASN A 77 -13.39 1.40 -7.59
CA ASN A 77 -14.34 1.23 -8.69
C ASN A 77 -15.65 2.02 -8.47
N GLY A 78 -16.05 2.24 -7.21
CA GLY A 78 -17.22 3.05 -6.86
C GLY A 78 -16.99 4.56 -6.91
N SER A 79 -15.77 5.03 -7.21
CA SER A 79 -15.43 6.46 -7.24
C SER A 79 -14.37 6.75 -8.33
N PRO A 80 -14.67 6.48 -9.62
CA PRO A 80 -13.71 6.70 -10.69
C PRO A 80 -13.29 8.18 -10.75
N PRO A 81 -12.05 8.50 -11.16
CA PRO A 81 -11.63 9.88 -11.38
C PRO A 81 -12.52 10.56 -12.42
N GLU A 82 -12.88 11.84 -12.20
CA GLU A 82 -13.63 12.61 -13.19
C GLU A 82 -12.86 12.67 -14.53
N GLY A 83 -13.44 12.13 -15.60
CA GLY A 83 -12.83 12.08 -16.93
C GLY A 83 -11.69 11.07 -17.11
N GLY A 84 -11.42 10.21 -16.11
CA GLY A 84 -10.39 9.16 -16.19
C GLY A 84 -10.89 7.87 -16.86
N PRO A 85 -9.99 7.00 -17.37
CA PRO A 85 -10.38 5.70 -17.88
C PRO A 85 -11.04 4.87 -16.78
N ALA A 86 -12.00 4.03 -17.17
CA ALA A 86 -12.58 3.02 -16.30
C ALA A 86 -11.52 1.96 -15.95
N GLY A 87 -10.69 2.26 -14.94
CA GLY A 87 -9.81 1.37 -14.16
C GLY A 87 -8.91 0.40 -14.93
N THR A 88 -7.59 0.60 -14.86
CA THR A 88 -6.63 -0.49 -15.07
C THR A 88 -6.88 -1.58 -14.03
N SER A 89 -6.91 -2.85 -14.45
CA SER A 89 -6.86 -3.97 -13.50
C SER A 89 -5.40 -4.17 -13.09
N PRO A 90 -5.00 -3.87 -11.84
CA PRO A 90 -3.62 -4.02 -11.42
C PRO A 90 -3.19 -5.48 -11.46
N VAL A 91 -1.90 -5.71 -11.69
CA VAL A 91 -1.29 -7.01 -11.40
C VAL A 91 -1.23 -7.16 -9.87
N VAL A 92 -1.90 -8.18 -9.33
CA VAL A 92 -1.94 -8.44 -7.88
C VAL A 92 -1.01 -9.61 -7.55
N ARG A 93 -0.04 -9.37 -6.67
CA ARG A 93 0.85 -10.39 -6.12
C ARG A 93 0.57 -10.58 -4.64
N TYR A 94 0.20 -11.82 -4.26
CA TYR A 94 0.03 -12.19 -2.86
C TYR A 94 1.33 -12.76 -2.31
N GLU A 95 1.97 -12.00 -1.44
CA GLU A 95 3.34 -12.26 -0.96
C GLU A 95 3.30 -12.80 0.47
N THR A 96 3.66 -14.06 0.67
CA THR A 96 3.80 -14.63 2.02
C THR A 96 4.91 -13.90 2.80
N ALA A 97 5.99 -13.48 2.11
CA ALA A 97 7.10 -12.72 2.68
C ALA A 97 6.70 -11.34 3.21
N ALA A 98 5.54 -10.80 2.83
CA ALA A 98 5.04 -9.53 3.37
C ALA A 98 4.29 -9.69 4.72
N TYR A 99 4.09 -10.91 5.21
CA TYR A 99 3.55 -11.19 6.55
C TYR A 99 4.67 -11.12 7.60
N GLU A 100 4.51 -10.29 8.63
CA GLU A 100 5.54 -10.06 9.68
C GLU A 100 6.92 -9.63 9.13
N ALA A 101 6.93 -9.05 7.93
CA ALA A 101 8.11 -8.61 7.21
C ALA A 101 8.87 -7.49 7.94
N GLN A 102 10.20 -7.53 7.84
CA GLN A 102 11.04 -6.38 8.17
C GLN A 102 11.02 -5.36 7.02
N PRO A 103 11.35 -4.07 7.25
CA PRO A 103 11.33 -3.07 6.19
C PRO A 103 12.23 -3.43 4.99
N GLU A 104 13.35 -4.11 5.21
CA GLU A 104 14.26 -4.58 4.17
C GLU A 104 13.60 -5.62 3.25
N ASP A 105 12.85 -6.57 3.81
CA ASP A 105 12.09 -7.56 3.04
C ASP A 105 11.06 -6.89 2.14
N LEU A 106 10.39 -5.85 2.66
CA LEU A 106 9.40 -5.08 1.91
C LEU A 106 10.05 -4.26 0.78
N ILE A 107 11.24 -3.69 1.00
CA ILE A 107 12.02 -3.03 -0.05
C ILE A 107 12.35 -4.01 -1.17
N GLU A 108 12.80 -5.23 -0.85
CA GLU A 108 13.12 -6.23 -1.88
C GLU A 108 11.90 -6.65 -2.70
N LEU A 109 10.73 -6.78 -2.06
CA LEU A 109 9.47 -7.01 -2.77
C LEU A 109 9.17 -5.87 -3.75
N ILE A 110 9.31 -4.62 -3.33
CA ILE A 110 9.10 -3.44 -4.18
C ILE A 110 10.12 -3.40 -5.33
N ARG A 111 11.39 -3.71 -5.06
CA ARG A 111 12.47 -3.77 -6.07
C ARG A 111 12.22 -4.81 -7.16
N SER A 112 11.46 -5.86 -6.83
CA SER A 112 11.10 -6.93 -7.78
C SER A 112 9.95 -6.58 -8.74
N VAL A 113 9.32 -5.41 -8.59
CA VAL A 113 8.22 -4.97 -9.45
C VAL A 113 8.74 -4.59 -10.84
N ASP A 114 7.89 -4.80 -11.85
CA ASP A 114 8.15 -4.35 -13.22
C ASP A 114 8.58 -2.86 -13.23
N PRO A 115 9.77 -2.53 -13.77
CA PRO A 115 10.26 -1.16 -13.86
C PRO A 115 9.32 -0.17 -14.58
N ALA A 116 8.40 -0.68 -15.41
CA ALA A 116 7.40 0.08 -16.14
C ALA A 116 6.18 0.48 -15.29
N ALA A 117 5.94 -0.16 -14.14
CA ALA A 117 4.86 0.24 -13.24
C ALA A 117 5.09 1.67 -12.71
N ALA A 118 4.10 2.54 -12.85
CA ALA A 118 4.17 3.91 -12.34
C ALA A 118 3.72 3.99 -10.87
N THR A 119 2.70 3.22 -10.50
CA THR A 119 2.14 3.19 -9.14
C THR A 119 2.14 1.78 -8.56
N VAL A 120 2.79 1.63 -7.39
CA VAL A 120 2.80 0.40 -6.60
C VAL A 120 2.04 0.64 -5.31
N LEU A 121 1.12 -0.27 -4.96
CA LEU A 121 0.43 -0.28 -3.68
C LEU A 121 0.86 -1.50 -2.86
N LEU A 122 1.35 -1.27 -1.64
CA LEU A 122 1.75 -2.31 -0.70
C LEU A 122 0.75 -2.39 0.46
N VAL A 123 0.06 -3.52 0.62
CA VAL A 123 -0.80 -3.82 1.78
C VAL A 123 -0.10 -4.78 2.73
N ALA A 124 0.33 -4.28 3.89
CA ALA A 124 1.14 -5.05 4.85
C ALA A 124 0.78 -4.74 6.32
N HIS A 125 1.65 -5.17 7.24
CA HIS A 125 1.42 -5.18 8.69
C HIS A 125 2.41 -4.29 9.43
N ASN A 126 2.03 -3.87 10.63
CA ASN A 126 2.99 -3.30 11.58
C ASN A 126 3.77 -4.43 12.29
N PRO A 127 5.00 -4.15 12.76
CA PRO A 127 5.69 -2.86 12.66
C PRO A 127 6.31 -2.59 11.27
N GLY A 128 6.52 -3.62 10.45
CA GLY A 128 7.27 -3.56 9.19
C GLY A 128 6.90 -2.40 8.26
N ILE A 129 5.62 -2.19 7.99
CA ILE A 129 5.19 -1.11 7.08
C ILE A 129 5.42 0.30 7.66
N SER A 130 5.35 0.46 8.98
CA SER A 130 5.66 1.74 9.64
C SER A 130 7.15 2.02 9.59
N LEU A 131 7.96 1.00 9.90
CA LEU A 131 9.41 1.10 9.81
C LEU A 131 9.86 1.35 8.37
N LEU A 132 9.19 0.77 7.37
CA LEU A 132 9.46 1.05 5.96
C LEU A 132 9.18 2.52 5.63
N SER A 133 8.06 3.08 6.09
CA SER A 133 7.74 4.48 5.85
C SER A 133 8.81 5.41 6.46
N VAL A 134 9.25 5.13 7.69
CA VAL A 134 10.37 5.84 8.35
C VAL A 134 11.69 5.65 7.60
N LEU A 135 11.98 4.45 7.13
CA LEU A 135 13.22 4.15 6.41
C LEU A 135 13.30 4.92 5.09
N LEU A 136 12.16 5.11 4.40
CA LEU A 136 12.09 5.80 3.12
C LEU A 136 12.08 7.34 3.23
N ASP A 137 11.53 7.87 4.32
CA ASP A 137 11.49 9.31 4.64
C ASP A 137 11.47 9.52 6.16
N PRO A 138 12.65 9.53 6.82
CA PRO A 138 12.73 9.66 8.27
C PRO A 138 12.34 11.05 8.77
N GLN A 139 12.28 12.06 7.89
CA GLN A 139 11.95 13.43 8.26
C GLN A 139 10.44 13.65 8.38
N ARG A 140 9.63 12.94 7.59
CA ARG A 140 8.17 13.18 7.50
C ARG A 140 7.30 12.02 7.95
N ALA A 141 7.89 10.84 8.16
CA ALA A 141 7.16 9.69 8.66
C ALA A 141 6.51 9.99 10.03
N ASP A 142 5.38 9.33 10.29
CA ASP A 142 4.69 9.45 11.58
C ASP A 142 5.51 8.74 12.67
N PRO A 143 5.97 9.44 13.73
CA PRO A 143 6.75 8.83 14.81
C PRO A 143 5.96 7.78 15.60
N ASP A 144 4.63 7.84 15.60
CA ASP A 144 3.76 6.87 16.28
C ASP A 144 3.44 5.64 15.40
N GLY A 145 3.87 5.68 14.13
CA GLY A 145 3.61 4.65 13.13
C GLY A 145 2.17 4.65 12.58
N LEU A 146 1.94 3.79 11.59
CA LEU A 146 0.67 3.71 10.87
C LEU A 146 -0.39 3.00 11.71
N ARG A 147 -1.57 3.62 11.86
CA ARG A 147 -2.78 3.01 12.40
C ARG A 147 -3.44 2.12 11.35
N THR A 148 -4.40 1.29 11.75
CA THR A 148 -5.14 0.44 10.79
C THR A 148 -5.83 1.32 9.74
N THR A 149 -5.65 0.95 8.47
CA THR A 149 -6.12 1.70 7.30
C THR A 149 -5.48 3.08 7.13
N ASP A 150 -4.32 3.33 7.76
CA ASP A 150 -3.50 4.46 7.36
C ASP A 150 -2.85 4.15 6.01
N LEU A 151 -2.80 5.19 5.19
CA LEU A 151 -2.18 5.17 3.89
C LEU A 151 -1.22 6.34 3.72
N VAL A 152 -0.04 6.04 3.17
CA VAL A 152 1.07 6.99 3.01
C VAL A 152 1.57 6.92 1.58
N VAL A 153 1.68 8.07 0.93
CA VAL A 153 2.11 8.18 -0.47
C VAL A 153 3.54 8.71 -0.52
N HIS A 154 4.45 7.82 -0.90
CA HIS A 154 5.86 8.11 -1.17
C HIS A 154 6.10 8.36 -2.65
N ARG A 155 7.05 9.25 -2.98
CA ARG A 155 7.49 9.55 -4.36
C ARG A 155 8.97 9.20 -4.53
N PRO A 156 9.28 7.96 -4.98
CA PRO A 156 10.64 7.59 -5.28
C PRO A 156 11.25 8.44 -6.40
N SER A 157 12.51 8.85 -6.23
CA SER A 157 13.30 9.53 -7.26
C SER A 157 14.09 8.57 -8.15
N THR A 158 14.17 7.29 -7.77
CA THR A 158 14.91 6.23 -8.46
C THR A 158 13.97 5.17 -9.08
N PRO A 159 14.47 4.33 -10.01
CA PRO A 159 13.76 3.12 -10.44
C PRO A 159 13.46 2.19 -9.27
N TRP A 160 12.40 1.37 -9.37
CA TRP A 160 12.00 0.43 -8.30
C TRP A 160 13.16 -0.43 -7.79
N ARG A 161 13.95 -1.01 -8.70
CA ARG A 161 15.13 -1.83 -8.42
C ARG A 161 16.23 -1.12 -7.60
N GLU A 162 16.21 0.21 -7.56
CA GLU A 162 17.19 1.08 -6.89
C GLU A 162 16.56 1.83 -5.71
N LEU A 163 15.31 1.51 -5.32
CA LEU A 163 14.66 2.11 -4.16
C LEU A 163 15.51 1.83 -2.92
N ALA A 164 15.96 2.88 -2.24
CA ALA A 164 16.85 2.79 -1.09
C ALA A 164 16.25 3.55 0.10
N PRO A 165 16.78 3.36 1.32
CA PRO A 165 16.50 4.24 2.44
C PRO A 165 16.69 5.72 2.07
N ASP A 166 15.89 6.61 2.67
CA ASP A 166 15.84 8.05 2.38
C ASP A 166 15.64 8.37 0.88
N GLY A 167 15.04 7.43 0.14
CA GLY A 167 14.93 7.48 -1.32
C GLY A 167 13.55 7.87 -1.83
N ALA A 168 12.56 8.10 -0.97
CA ALA A 168 11.20 8.37 -1.40
C ALA A 168 10.42 9.28 -0.43
N GLU A 169 10.28 10.55 -0.81
CA GLU A 169 9.60 11.60 -0.03
C GLU A 169 8.10 11.32 0.17
N ILE A 170 7.59 11.56 1.37
CA ILE A 170 6.17 11.52 1.68
C ILE A 170 5.50 12.80 1.17
N THR A 171 4.46 12.61 0.35
CA THR A 171 3.63 13.71 -0.18
C THR A 171 2.23 13.75 0.41
N HIS A 172 1.67 12.61 0.81
CA HIS A 172 0.34 12.52 1.39
C HIS A 172 0.30 11.49 2.51
N ARG A 173 -0.55 11.76 3.50
CA ARG A 173 -0.95 10.81 4.54
C ARG A 173 -2.45 10.92 4.71
N HIS A 174 -3.11 9.79 4.92
CA HIS A 174 -4.53 9.75 5.20
C HIS A 174 -4.87 8.55 6.05
N THR A 175 -5.85 8.73 6.93
CA THR A 175 -6.42 7.65 7.75
C THR A 175 -7.85 7.46 7.28
N ALA A 176 -8.11 6.40 6.53
CA ALA A 176 -9.45 6.19 6.00
C ALA A 176 -10.42 5.78 7.11
N ARG A 177 -11.57 6.45 7.12
CA ARG A 177 -12.68 6.21 8.04
C ARG A 177 -13.99 6.22 7.26
N GLY A 178 -14.58 5.03 7.09
CA GLY A 178 -15.92 4.86 6.49
C GLY A 178 -17.05 4.93 7.50
#